data_AF-A0A432Z0Y4-F1
#
_entry.id   AF-A0A432Z0Y4-F1
#
_cell.length_a   1.000
_cell.length_b   1.000
_cell.length_c   1.000
_cell.angle_alpha   90.00
_cell.angle_beta   90.00
_cell.angle_gamma   90.00
#
_symmetry.space_group_name_H-M   'P 1'
#
loop_
_entity.id
_entity.type
_entity.pdbx_description
1 polymer ?
#
loop_
_entity_poly.entity_id
_entity_poly.type
_entity_poly.pdbx_seq_one_letter_code
_entity_poly.pdbx_strand_id
1 'polypeptide(L)'
;MKQHTVRRSAFRWPGLAAFLAIVVLITAFSWLLLDSILKWSLERTIGTLNGAEVNIGRVEHQWVPLTIRVTDIQVTDPSQPDYNRVLIGDVSGALSWEQLLLGRVHFEEVVSTGIRVHSERQSPGEVYQLPEKSEVGDWFSDKAADLNLSLPSVDDAIARVDLHTPAAIESAKAAYETQQQRVTAVLEQLPSKETLASYEEELKALSEGEVKTPAQLQERKEHFAKLKERFAADKKALEEFKEVTSSAVAELKAEFEKVKAAPQHDLDRVGELMQLNSEGLTEITAVLFGEQARRWADYMLLAYEQLAPMLQKSADETAIKPPRGEGIWFSFTDADAPPDFLIKKARTEFAVGPTVLDVNWQNITHQHEQLGQPTVFSARGENNALWSLLQLNGELALTAEGFDGRQQWRVQGVNLAQTALSERSELAATLLSALLDSEGNIALRDGQFDGNAILRLADMAIEAHADNEWAQVIATALASLNRLDINADIKGALMNPDFSLRSDLDRQLGQALKTAALDAAGPKLDAFKQKLNAQSGGFLAEHQDQLGQWSQLLSDAEGREQRLQELLETQFKGQLEDKVKDKLKGLLGGNE
;
A
#
# COMPACT_ATOMS: atom_id res chain seq x y z
N MET A 1 -53.65 -99.89 30.60
CA MET A 1 -53.94 -98.44 30.57
C MET A 1 -53.19 -97.81 31.73
N LYS A 2 -52.32 -96.80 31.59
CA LYS A 2 -52.44 -95.55 30.85
C LYS A 2 -51.05 -95.09 30.38
N GLN A 3 -50.90 -94.78 29.10
CA GLN A 3 -49.76 -94.01 28.59
C GLN A 3 -50.00 -92.54 28.94
N HIS A 4 -49.12 -91.96 29.77
CA HIS A 4 -49.10 -90.51 29.98
C HIS A 4 -48.38 -89.85 28.80
N THR A 5 -49.15 -89.39 27.82
CA THR A 5 -48.67 -88.44 26.82
C THR A 5 -48.48 -87.08 27.49
N VAL A 6 -47.23 -86.74 27.83
CA VAL A 6 -46.87 -85.38 28.23
C VAL A 6 -46.96 -84.49 26.99
N ARG A 7 -48.01 -83.67 26.88
CA ARG A 7 -48.06 -82.58 25.91
C ARG A 7 -46.92 -81.62 26.25
N ARG A 8 -45.88 -81.56 25.41
CA ARG A 8 -44.90 -80.47 25.47
C ARG A 8 -45.64 -79.17 25.20
N SER A 9 -45.78 -78.30 26.20
CA SER A 9 -46.32 -76.96 26.01
C SER A 9 -45.50 -76.24 24.93
N ALA A 10 -46.17 -75.64 23.94
CA ALA A 10 -45.52 -74.84 22.91
C ALA A 10 -44.77 -73.62 23.48
N PHE A 11 -45.10 -73.23 24.73
CA PHE A 11 -44.43 -72.15 25.47
C PHE A 11 -43.52 -72.71 26.56
N ARG A 12 -42.26 -72.26 26.57
CA ARG A 12 -41.27 -72.54 27.63
C ARG A 12 -41.34 -71.44 28.71
N TRP A 13 -42.27 -71.58 29.66
CA TRP A 13 -42.50 -70.61 30.74
C TRP A 13 -41.24 -70.19 31.53
N PRO A 14 -40.30 -71.11 31.88
CA PRO A 14 -39.04 -70.70 32.53
C PRO A 14 -38.16 -69.83 31.62
N GLY A 15 -38.17 -70.08 30.32
CA GLY A 15 -37.45 -69.26 29.33
C GLY A 15 -38.06 -67.87 29.19
N LEU A 16 -39.40 -67.77 29.23
CA LEU A 16 -40.09 -66.47 29.24
C LEU A 16 -39.79 -65.67 30.51
N ALA A 17 -39.81 -66.32 31.68
CA ALA A 17 -39.50 -65.67 32.94
C ALA A 17 -38.04 -65.16 32.97
N ALA A 18 -37.09 -65.98 32.49
CA ALA A 18 -35.69 -65.57 32.36
C ALA A 18 -35.52 -64.40 31.37
N PHE A 19 -36.21 -64.44 30.22
CA PHE A 19 -36.21 -63.34 29.24
C PHE A 19 -36.76 -62.05 29.86
N LEU A 20 -37.90 -62.10 30.55
CA LEU A 20 -38.48 -60.94 31.22
C LEU A 20 -37.54 -60.38 32.31
N ALA A 21 -36.91 -61.25 33.09
CA ALA A 21 -35.92 -60.82 34.09
C ALA A 21 -34.73 -60.09 33.44
N ILE A 22 -34.22 -60.59 32.31
CA ILE A 22 -33.14 -59.94 31.55
C ILE A 22 -33.59 -58.58 31.02
N VAL A 23 -34.78 -58.49 30.41
CA VAL A 23 -35.32 -57.23 29.88
C VAL A 23 -35.50 -56.21 31.00
N VAL A 24 -36.03 -56.62 32.16
CA VAL A 24 -36.17 -55.74 33.34
C VAL A 24 -34.81 -55.28 33.84
N LEU A 25 -33.82 -56.17 33.92
CA LEU A 25 -32.45 -55.82 34.34
C LEU A 25 -31.79 -54.83 33.38
N ILE A 26 -31.90 -55.04 32.06
CA ILE A 26 -31.35 -54.12 31.05
C ILE A 26 -32.06 -52.76 31.13
N THR A 27 -33.38 -52.76 31.28
CA THR A 27 -34.16 -51.51 31.41
C THR A 27 -33.78 -50.76 32.68
N ALA A 28 -33.64 -51.46 33.81
CA ALA A 28 -33.22 -50.87 35.08
C ALA A 28 -31.78 -50.35 35.02
N PHE A 29 -30.86 -51.10 34.40
CA PHE A 29 -29.49 -50.68 34.18
C PHE A 29 -29.44 -49.41 33.34
N SER A 30 -30.15 -49.39 32.22
CA SER A 30 -30.23 -48.22 31.35
C SER A 30 -30.77 -47.00 32.11
N TRP A 31 -31.88 -47.17 32.83
CA TRP A 31 -32.53 -46.08 33.55
C TRP A 31 -31.68 -45.50 34.69
N LEU A 32 -30.86 -46.34 35.36
CA LEU A 32 -30.06 -45.92 36.51
C LEU A 32 -28.65 -45.44 36.15
N LEU A 33 -28.03 -46.00 35.12
CA LEU A 33 -26.60 -45.87 34.90
C LEU A 33 -26.22 -45.29 33.54
N LEU A 34 -27.07 -45.38 32.51
CA LEU A 34 -26.68 -45.00 31.15
C LEU A 34 -26.31 -43.51 31.05
N ASP A 35 -27.09 -42.62 31.64
CA ASP A 35 -26.81 -41.17 31.64
C ASP A 35 -25.46 -40.85 32.31
N SER A 36 -25.20 -41.46 33.47
CA SER A 36 -23.94 -41.28 34.21
C SER A 36 -22.73 -41.81 33.43
N ILE A 37 -22.88 -42.98 32.77
CA ILE A 37 -21.83 -43.58 31.95
C ILE A 37 -21.56 -42.72 30.71
N LEU A 38 -22.61 -42.26 30.03
CA LEU A 38 -22.48 -41.39 28.86
C LEU A 38 -21.79 -40.07 29.22
N LYS A 39 -22.21 -39.42 30.32
CA LYS A 39 -21.58 -38.21 30.82
C LYS A 39 -20.08 -38.40 31.04
N TRP A 40 -19.71 -39.40 31.85
CA TRP A 40 -18.31 -39.69 32.15
C TRP A 40 -17.50 -40.04 30.90
N SER A 41 -18.08 -40.82 29.99
CA SER A 41 -17.42 -41.19 28.73
C SER A 41 -17.18 -39.97 27.84
N LEU A 42 -18.17 -39.08 27.71
CA LEU A 42 -18.06 -37.88 26.89
C LEU A 42 -17.03 -36.89 27.47
N GLU A 43 -17.09 -36.59 28.78
CA GLU A 43 -16.12 -35.72 29.45
C GLU A 43 -14.69 -36.24 29.25
N ARG A 44 -14.47 -37.54 29.45
CA ARG A 44 -13.14 -38.15 29.31
C ARG A 44 -12.66 -38.20 27.87
N THR A 45 -13.50 -38.65 26.93
CA THR A 45 -13.11 -38.79 25.52
C THR A 45 -12.87 -37.42 24.89
N ILE A 46 -13.79 -36.47 25.06
CA ILE A 46 -13.65 -35.13 24.50
C ILE A 46 -12.51 -34.39 25.20
N GLY A 47 -12.36 -34.51 26.53
CA GLY A 47 -11.26 -33.87 27.26
C GLY A 47 -9.88 -34.38 26.83
N THR A 48 -9.74 -35.68 26.58
CA THR A 48 -8.49 -36.25 26.05
C THR A 48 -8.20 -35.74 24.64
N LEU A 49 -9.20 -35.64 23.78
CA LEU A 49 -9.05 -35.12 22.41
C LEU A 49 -8.75 -33.61 22.40
N ASN A 50 -9.36 -32.86 23.31
CA ASN A 50 -9.16 -31.42 23.44
C ASN A 50 -7.80 -31.06 24.07
N GLY A 51 -7.18 -32.00 24.80
CA GLY A 51 -5.94 -31.74 25.56
C GLY A 51 -6.18 -30.99 26.88
N ALA A 52 -7.44 -30.71 27.23
CA ALA A 52 -7.83 -30.06 28.48
C ALA A 52 -9.24 -30.48 28.88
N GLU A 53 -9.59 -30.23 30.13
CA GLU A 53 -10.82 -30.63 30.80
C GLU A 53 -12.09 -30.23 30.03
N VAL A 54 -13.05 -31.15 30.01
CA VAL A 54 -14.40 -30.91 29.51
C VAL A 54 -15.38 -31.22 30.62
N ASN A 55 -16.25 -30.27 30.93
CA ASN A 55 -17.30 -30.43 31.94
C ASN A 55 -18.66 -30.49 31.25
N ILE A 56 -19.50 -31.43 31.65
CA ILE A 56 -20.86 -31.56 31.15
C ILE A 56 -21.83 -31.41 32.33
N GLY A 57 -22.80 -30.52 32.24
CA GLY A 57 -23.83 -30.38 33.28
C GLY A 57 -24.65 -31.66 33.41
N ARG A 58 -25.30 -32.08 32.32
CA ARG A 58 -26.21 -33.24 32.30
C ARG A 58 -26.20 -33.96 30.96
N VAL A 59 -26.41 -35.28 31.00
CA VAL A 59 -26.78 -36.12 29.86
C VAL A 59 -28.11 -36.80 30.17
N GLU A 60 -29.01 -36.83 29.20
CA GLU A 60 -30.31 -37.50 29.29
C GLU A 60 -30.51 -38.34 28.02
N HIS A 61 -30.84 -39.62 28.17
CA HIS A 61 -31.28 -40.47 27.06
C HIS A 61 -32.80 -40.69 27.08
N GLN A 62 -33.39 -40.72 25.89
CA GLN A 62 -34.77 -41.11 25.65
C GLN A 62 -34.78 -42.25 24.63
N TRP A 63 -35.57 -43.31 24.88
CA TRP A 63 -35.57 -44.50 24.01
C TRP A 63 -36.56 -44.42 22.83
N VAL A 64 -37.64 -43.64 22.98
CA VAL A 64 -38.70 -43.51 21.96
C VAL A 64 -39.11 -42.04 21.78
N PRO A 65 -38.70 -41.37 20.68
CA PRO A 65 -37.63 -41.79 19.77
C PRO A 65 -36.28 -41.91 20.49
N LEU A 66 -35.30 -42.61 19.90
CA LEU A 66 -33.96 -42.71 20.47
C LEU A 66 -33.25 -41.36 20.36
N THR A 67 -33.11 -40.66 21.47
CA THR A 67 -32.54 -39.32 21.51
C THR A 67 -31.56 -39.22 22.67
N ILE A 68 -30.43 -38.57 22.42
CA ILE A 68 -29.48 -38.19 23.47
C ILE A 68 -29.46 -36.68 23.55
N ARG A 69 -29.59 -36.15 24.77
CA ARG A 69 -29.52 -34.72 25.07
C ARG A 69 -28.38 -34.47 26.05
N VAL A 70 -27.55 -33.48 25.76
CA VAL A 70 -26.41 -33.07 26.58
C VAL A 70 -26.52 -31.57 26.83
N THR A 71 -26.43 -31.14 28.09
CA THR A 71 -26.60 -29.73 28.48
C THR A 71 -25.40 -29.21 29.24
N ASP A 72 -25.08 -27.93 29.04
CA ASP A 72 -24.00 -27.20 29.70
C ASP A 72 -22.64 -27.89 29.49
N ILE A 73 -22.18 -27.90 28.22
CA ILE A 73 -20.89 -28.46 27.82
C ILE A 73 -19.88 -27.33 27.84
N GLN A 74 -18.84 -27.45 28.66
CA GLN A 74 -17.77 -26.47 28.80
C GLN A 74 -16.45 -27.11 28.39
N VAL A 75 -15.89 -26.67 27.27
CA VAL A 75 -14.62 -27.16 26.74
C VAL A 75 -13.52 -26.15 27.07
N THR A 76 -12.58 -26.53 27.93
CA THR A 76 -11.48 -25.65 28.37
C THR A 76 -10.56 -25.29 27.20
N ASP A 77 -10.06 -24.05 27.16
CA ASP A 77 -8.94 -23.70 26.28
C ASP A 77 -7.60 -24.12 26.94
N PRO A 78 -6.86 -25.09 26.36
CA PRO A 78 -5.55 -25.51 26.88
C PRO A 78 -4.52 -24.38 26.96
N SER A 79 -4.63 -23.36 26.11
CA SER A 79 -3.71 -22.22 26.08
C SER A 79 -4.09 -21.11 27.07
N GLN A 80 -5.38 -21.01 27.40
CA GLN A 80 -5.95 -20.03 28.35
C GLN A 80 -6.97 -20.71 29.27
N PRO A 81 -6.53 -21.44 30.31
CA PRO A 81 -7.40 -22.32 31.09
C PRO A 81 -8.54 -21.63 31.86
N ASP A 82 -8.44 -20.30 32.03
CA ASP A 82 -9.48 -19.45 32.60
C ASP A 82 -10.67 -19.22 31.65
N TYR A 83 -10.56 -19.63 30.39
CA TYR A 83 -11.58 -19.47 29.36
C TYR A 83 -12.02 -20.81 28.77
N ASN A 84 -13.28 -20.89 28.38
CA ASN A 84 -13.80 -21.95 27.54
C ASN A 84 -13.45 -21.64 26.09
N ARG A 85 -12.83 -22.60 25.40
CA ARG A 85 -12.70 -22.59 23.95
C ARG A 85 -14.08 -22.59 23.31
N VAL A 86 -14.95 -23.49 23.77
CA VAL A 86 -16.35 -23.59 23.36
C VAL A 86 -17.22 -23.89 24.59
N LEU A 87 -18.30 -23.12 24.74
CA LEU A 87 -19.39 -23.37 25.67
C LEU A 87 -20.65 -23.69 24.86
N ILE A 88 -21.34 -24.78 25.17
CA ILE A 88 -22.57 -25.18 24.48
C ILE A 88 -23.68 -25.33 25.52
N GLY A 89 -24.80 -24.64 25.29
CA GLY A 89 -25.96 -24.70 26.18
C GLY A 89 -26.67 -26.05 26.12
N ASP A 90 -27.01 -26.50 24.91
CA ASP A 90 -27.80 -27.71 24.68
C ASP A 90 -27.41 -28.38 23.37
N VAL A 91 -27.22 -29.69 23.39
CA VAL A 91 -27.06 -30.54 22.21
C VAL A 91 -28.08 -31.67 22.28
N SER A 92 -28.87 -31.85 21.25
CA SER A 92 -29.81 -32.96 21.12
C SER A 92 -29.60 -33.68 19.79
N GLY A 93 -29.61 -35.00 19.81
CA GLY A 93 -29.42 -35.82 18.60
C GLY A 93 -30.35 -37.01 18.58
N ALA A 94 -31.05 -37.20 17.46
CA ALA A 94 -31.93 -38.36 17.24
C ALA A 94 -31.17 -39.48 16.51
N LEU A 95 -30.99 -40.62 17.16
CA LEU A 95 -30.28 -41.77 16.60
C LEU A 95 -31.24 -42.72 15.88
N SER A 96 -30.72 -43.36 14.84
CA SER A 96 -31.41 -44.42 14.12
C SER A 96 -31.25 -45.77 14.83
N TRP A 97 -32.37 -46.28 15.34
CA TRP A 97 -32.43 -47.60 15.99
C TRP A 97 -31.95 -48.75 15.10
N GLU A 98 -32.36 -48.73 13.84
CA GLU A 98 -31.98 -49.75 12.85
C GLU A 98 -30.47 -49.77 12.62
N GLN A 99 -29.83 -48.60 12.51
CA GLN A 99 -28.40 -48.50 12.28
C GLN A 99 -27.61 -48.90 13.52
N LEU A 100 -28.10 -48.53 14.72
CA LEU A 100 -27.45 -48.90 15.98
C LEU A 100 -27.43 -50.42 16.20
N LEU A 101 -28.51 -51.12 15.83
CA LEU A 101 -28.57 -52.58 15.86
C LEU A 101 -27.61 -53.25 14.86
N LEU A 102 -27.29 -52.56 13.76
CA LEU A 102 -26.27 -52.96 12.79
C LEU A 102 -24.85 -52.55 13.22
N GLY A 103 -24.68 -51.97 14.41
CA GLY A 103 -23.38 -51.52 14.95
C GLY A 103 -22.96 -50.13 14.47
N ARG A 104 -23.84 -49.38 13.80
CA ARG A 104 -23.56 -48.06 13.22
C ARG A 104 -24.24 -46.94 14.01
N VAL A 105 -23.54 -45.84 14.25
CA VAL A 105 -24.05 -44.67 14.97
C VAL A 105 -24.48 -43.62 13.97
N HIS A 106 -25.77 -43.64 13.61
CA HIS A 106 -26.35 -42.68 12.67
C HIS A 106 -27.31 -41.74 13.38
N PHE A 107 -27.07 -40.44 13.25
CA PHE A 107 -28.00 -39.41 13.67
C PHE A 107 -28.78 -38.89 12.46
N GLU A 108 -30.11 -38.87 12.57
CA GLU A 108 -30.98 -38.27 11.55
C GLU A 108 -30.87 -36.74 11.58
N GLU A 109 -30.90 -36.18 12.79
CA GLU A 109 -30.77 -34.75 13.05
C GLU A 109 -30.07 -34.50 14.38
N VAL A 110 -29.14 -33.54 14.40
CA VAL A 110 -28.50 -33.01 15.61
C VAL A 110 -28.74 -31.51 15.69
N VAL A 111 -29.20 -31.02 16.83
CA VAL A 111 -29.40 -29.59 17.09
C VAL A 111 -28.54 -29.19 18.27
N SER A 112 -27.67 -28.21 18.06
CA SER A 112 -26.78 -27.63 19.08
C SER A 112 -27.09 -26.15 19.23
N THR A 113 -27.42 -25.70 20.44
CA THR A 113 -27.85 -24.32 20.71
C THR A 113 -27.07 -23.64 21.83
N GLY A 114 -27.06 -22.31 21.78
CA GLY A 114 -26.31 -21.49 22.73
C GLY A 114 -24.80 -21.70 22.67
N ILE A 115 -24.24 -21.95 21.48
CA ILE A 115 -22.80 -22.10 21.30
C ILE A 115 -22.15 -20.73 21.47
N ARG A 116 -21.16 -20.63 22.37
CA ARG A 116 -20.33 -19.45 22.59
C ARG A 116 -18.87 -19.86 22.51
N VAL A 117 -18.06 -19.04 21.86
CA VAL A 117 -16.62 -19.22 21.81
C VAL A 117 -15.96 -18.25 22.78
N HIS A 118 -14.81 -18.63 23.35
CA HIS A 118 -13.99 -17.77 24.20
C HIS A 118 -14.77 -17.09 25.35
N SER A 119 -15.46 -17.89 26.18
CA SER A 119 -16.21 -17.39 27.33
C SER A 119 -15.46 -17.64 28.64
N GLU A 120 -15.41 -16.67 29.54
CA GLU A 120 -14.78 -16.81 30.86
C GLU A 120 -15.40 -17.96 31.69
N ARG A 121 -14.54 -18.73 32.38
CA ARG A 121 -14.94 -19.83 33.26
C ARG A 121 -15.06 -19.34 34.70
N GLN A 122 -15.89 -20.03 35.49
CA GLN A 122 -15.97 -19.78 36.94
C GLN A 122 -14.69 -20.21 37.68
N SER A 123 -13.98 -21.19 37.14
CA SER A 123 -12.69 -21.65 37.62
C SER A 123 -11.81 -22.14 36.47
N PRO A 124 -10.49 -21.99 36.56
CA PRO A 124 -9.56 -22.52 35.56
C PRO A 124 -9.79 -24.03 35.37
N GLY A 125 -9.83 -24.50 34.11
CA GLY A 125 -9.91 -25.92 33.79
C GLY A 125 -8.56 -26.63 33.85
N GLU A 126 -8.57 -27.95 34.05
CA GLU A 126 -7.34 -28.76 34.06
C GLU A 126 -6.78 -28.94 32.64
N VAL A 127 -5.48 -28.70 32.43
CA VAL A 127 -4.80 -28.91 31.15
C VAL A 127 -4.02 -30.21 31.19
N TYR A 128 -4.29 -31.10 30.22
CA TYR A 128 -3.62 -32.39 30.09
C TYR A 128 -2.39 -32.32 29.18
N GLN A 129 -2.46 -31.49 28.13
CA GLN A 129 -1.39 -31.28 27.14
C GLN A 129 -1.39 -29.81 26.72
N LEU A 130 -0.22 -29.15 26.79
CA LEU A 130 -0.07 -27.83 26.20
C LEU A 130 0.15 -27.97 24.69
N PRO A 131 -0.50 -27.13 23.86
CA PRO A 131 -0.20 -27.07 22.44
C PRO A 131 1.27 -26.66 22.23
N GLU A 132 1.92 -27.27 21.23
CA GLU A 132 3.26 -26.83 20.81
C GLU A 132 3.15 -25.40 20.27
N LYS A 133 4.05 -24.51 20.70
CA LYS A 133 4.11 -23.15 20.15
C LYS A 133 4.47 -23.25 18.67
N SER A 134 3.62 -22.71 17.80
CA SER A 134 3.83 -22.74 16.36
C SER A 134 4.77 -21.64 15.88
N GLU A 135 5.57 -21.99 14.87
CA GLU A 135 6.46 -21.06 14.16
C GLU A 135 5.70 -20.11 13.21
N VAL A 136 4.42 -20.38 12.93
CA VAL A 136 3.55 -19.52 12.09
C VAL A 136 3.31 -18.14 12.74
N GLY A 137 3.45 -18.03 14.07
CA GLY A 137 3.37 -16.73 14.74
C GLY A 137 4.57 -15.81 14.47
N ASP A 138 5.75 -16.38 14.17
CA ASP A 138 7.03 -15.64 14.10
C ASP A 138 7.26 -14.94 12.75
N TRP A 139 6.63 -15.37 11.65
CA TRP A 139 6.84 -14.76 10.33
C TRP A 139 6.40 -13.29 10.26
N PHE A 140 5.35 -12.92 11.01
CA PHE A 140 4.87 -11.54 11.08
C PHE A 140 5.74 -10.66 11.97
N SER A 141 6.38 -11.22 13.02
CA SER A 141 7.23 -10.44 13.92
C SER A 141 8.57 -10.04 13.29
N ASP A 142 9.15 -10.91 12.45
CA ASP A 142 10.44 -10.64 11.82
C ASP A 142 10.39 -9.46 10.85
N LYS A 143 9.28 -9.29 10.10
CA LYS A 143 9.10 -8.15 9.18
C LYS A 143 8.89 -6.81 9.90
N ALA A 144 8.35 -6.83 11.12
CA ALA A 144 8.10 -5.60 11.89
C ALA A 144 9.35 -5.04 12.58
N ALA A 145 10.42 -5.84 12.72
CA ALA A 145 11.65 -5.43 13.40
C ALA A 145 12.57 -4.54 12.53
N ASP A 146 12.38 -4.54 11.21
CA ASP A 146 13.26 -3.85 10.24
C ASP A 146 12.85 -2.40 9.92
N LEU A 147 11.82 -1.84 10.59
CA LEU A 147 11.42 -0.45 10.33
C LEU A 147 12.42 0.56 10.89
N ASN A 148 13.26 1.11 10.00
CA ASN A 148 14.08 2.27 10.28
C ASN A 148 13.42 3.54 9.71
N LEU A 149 12.57 4.18 10.53
CA LEU A 149 11.79 5.37 10.16
C LEU A 149 12.62 6.68 10.28
N SER A 150 13.74 6.78 9.57
CA SER A 150 14.55 8.01 9.55
C SER A 150 14.16 8.94 8.39
N LEU A 151 14.11 10.24 8.69
CA LEU A 151 13.78 11.29 7.71
C LEU A 151 14.86 11.38 6.61
N PRO A 152 14.46 11.60 5.35
CA PRO A 152 15.32 12.30 4.40
C PRO A 152 15.64 13.69 4.99
N SER A 153 16.90 13.93 5.34
CA SER A 153 17.33 15.25 5.82
C SER A 153 17.27 16.26 4.66
N VAL A 154 16.54 17.36 4.84
CA VAL A 154 16.55 18.51 3.92
C VAL A 154 17.98 19.02 3.72
N ASP A 155 18.78 18.98 4.79
CA ASP A 155 20.18 19.40 4.75
C ASP A 155 21.04 18.43 3.92
N ASP A 156 20.74 17.13 3.95
CA ASP A 156 21.39 16.13 3.10
C ASP A 156 20.96 16.27 1.63
N ALA A 157 19.68 16.58 1.38
CA ALA A 157 19.18 16.84 0.03
C ALA A 157 19.87 18.08 -0.56
N ILE A 158 19.93 19.19 0.18
CA ILE A 158 20.63 20.41 -0.24
C ILE A 158 22.12 20.14 -0.47
N ALA A 159 22.78 19.36 0.40
CA ALA A 159 24.21 19.04 0.26
C ALA A 159 24.54 18.16 -0.95
N ARG A 160 23.56 17.39 -1.45
CA ARG A 160 23.70 16.51 -2.62
C ARG A 160 23.33 17.20 -3.94
N VAL A 161 22.61 18.32 -3.90
CA VAL A 161 22.27 19.09 -5.11
C VAL A 161 23.46 19.93 -5.54
N ASP A 162 23.89 19.73 -6.79
CA ASP A 162 24.79 20.67 -7.45
C ASP A 162 24.01 21.94 -7.82
N LEU A 163 24.29 23.02 -7.08
CA LEU A 163 23.55 24.28 -7.16
C LEU A 163 23.90 25.03 -8.44
N HIS A 164 22.88 25.36 -9.24
CA HIS A 164 23.01 26.15 -10.46
C HIS A 164 23.11 27.64 -10.18
N THR A 165 22.54 28.16 -9.09
CA THR A 165 22.53 29.60 -8.78
C THR A 165 23.95 30.17 -8.67
N PRO A 166 24.90 29.58 -7.91
CA PRO A 166 26.29 30.07 -7.88
C PRO A 166 26.97 30.02 -9.24
N ALA A 167 26.81 28.93 -10.00
CA ALA A 167 27.41 28.76 -11.31
C ALA A 167 26.86 29.76 -12.35
N ALA A 168 25.55 30.05 -12.31
CA ALA A 168 24.94 31.05 -13.17
C ALA A 168 25.45 32.47 -12.86
N ILE A 169 25.63 32.80 -11.57
CA ILE A 169 26.21 34.09 -11.15
C ILE A 169 27.67 34.21 -11.62
N GLU A 170 28.46 33.15 -11.47
CA GLU A 170 29.87 33.15 -11.91
C GLU A 170 30.00 33.30 -13.43
N SER A 171 29.19 32.56 -14.19
CA SER A 171 29.06 32.69 -15.65
C SER A 171 28.71 34.12 -16.06
N ALA A 172 27.70 34.70 -15.41
CA ALA A 172 27.25 36.05 -15.71
C ALA A 172 28.30 37.12 -15.35
N LYS A 173 29.08 36.95 -14.28
CA LYS A 173 30.22 37.83 -13.95
C LYS A 173 31.31 37.77 -15.02
N ALA A 174 31.72 36.57 -15.43
CA ALA A 174 32.74 36.40 -16.46
C ALA A 174 32.28 36.99 -17.81
N ALA A 175 31.00 36.79 -18.17
CA ALA A 175 30.40 37.39 -19.34
C ALA A 175 30.40 38.93 -19.25
N TYR A 176 29.99 39.49 -18.10
CA TYR A 176 30.01 40.93 -17.88
C TYR A 176 31.40 41.53 -18.04
N GLU A 177 32.42 40.98 -17.39
CA GLU A 177 33.81 41.48 -17.50
C GLU A 177 34.31 41.46 -18.96
N THR A 178 34.02 40.37 -19.67
CA THR A 178 34.37 40.22 -21.09
C THR A 178 33.67 41.27 -21.95
N GLN A 179 32.36 41.46 -21.77
CA GLN A 179 31.59 42.43 -22.54
C GLN A 179 31.97 43.87 -22.20
N GLN A 180 32.28 44.16 -20.93
CA GLN A 180 32.70 45.48 -20.50
C GLN A 180 34.00 45.90 -21.20
N GLN A 181 34.97 45.00 -21.31
CA GLN A 181 36.23 45.27 -22.03
C GLN A 181 35.97 45.53 -23.52
N ARG A 182 35.11 44.72 -24.16
CA ARG A 182 34.74 44.89 -25.57
C ARG A 182 34.06 46.22 -25.83
N VAL A 183 33.05 46.57 -25.03
CA VAL A 183 32.30 47.83 -25.16
C VAL A 183 33.19 49.04 -24.90
N THR A 184 34.06 48.98 -23.89
CA THR A 184 35.00 50.08 -23.59
C THR A 184 35.96 50.32 -24.75
N ALA A 185 36.50 49.27 -25.37
CA ALA A 185 37.44 49.38 -26.49
C ALA A 185 36.83 50.07 -27.73
N VAL A 186 35.55 49.81 -28.04
CA VAL A 186 34.85 50.48 -29.15
C VAL A 186 34.33 51.87 -28.76
N LEU A 187 34.02 52.09 -27.49
CA LEU A 187 33.56 53.40 -26.98
C LEU A 187 34.65 54.47 -27.12
N GLU A 188 35.91 54.12 -26.87
CA GLU A 188 37.07 55.03 -26.99
C GLU A 188 37.31 55.48 -28.44
N GLN A 189 36.85 54.71 -29.43
CA GLN A 189 37.00 55.00 -30.86
C GLN A 189 35.81 55.79 -31.43
N LEU A 190 34.77 56.02 -30.63
CA LEU A 190 33.53 56.62 -31.07
C LEU A 190 33.71 58.14 -31.32
N PRO A 191 33.35 58.67 -32.50
CA PRO A 191 33.51 60.10 -32.79
C PRO A 191 32.65 60.98 -31.87
N SER A 192 33.22 62.07 -31.36
CA SER A 192 32.50 63.00 -30.49
C SER A 192 31.41 63.77 -31.23
N LYS A 193 30.47 64.37 -30.48
CA LYS A 193 29.47 65.26 -31.07
C LYS A 193 30.10 66.47 -31.75
N GLU A 194 31.23 66.97 -31.24
CA GLU A 194 31.96 68.07 -31.89
C GLU A 194 32.62 67.62 -33.19
N THR A 195 33.20 66.41 -33.24
CA THR A 195 33.78 65.85 -34.48
C THR A 195 32.72 65.76 -35.58
N LEU A 196 31.51 65.33 -35.24
CA LEU A 196 30.39 65.25 -36.19
C LEU A 196 29.94 66.64 -36.68
N ALA A 197 29.90 67.63 -35.78
CA ALA A 197 29.59 69.01 -36.15
C ALA A 197 30.68 69.64 -37.04
N SER A 198 31.96 69.30 -36.82
CA SER A 198 33.06 69.79 -37.67
C SER A 198 32.93 69.34 -39.11
N TYR A 199 32.36 68.16 -39.37
CA TYR A 199 32.11 67.69 -40.73
C TYR A 199 31.14 68.59 -41.50
N GLU A 200 30.06 69.06 -40.86
CA GLU A 200 29.14 70.03 -41.46
C GLU A 200 29.84 71.33 -41.83
N GLU A 201 30.64 71.88 -40.92
CA GLU A 201 31.38 73.12 -41.13
C GLU A 201 32.46 72.98 -42.21
N GLU A 202 33.24 71.91 -42.17
CA GLU A 202 34.28 71.59 -43.15
C GLU A 202 33.68 71.36 -44.55
N LEU A 203 32.53 70.66 -44.66
CA LEU A 203 31.77 70.50 -45.91
C LEU A 203 31.25 71.84 -46.45
N LYS A 204 30.72 72.70 -45.56
CA LYS A 204 30.21 74.02 -45.94
C LYS A 204 31.34 74.92 -46.47
N ALA A 205 32.48 74.99 -45.77
CA ALA A 205 33.66 75.71 -46.23
C ALA A 205 34.19 75.16 -47.57
N LEU A 206 34.19 73.84 -47.72
CA LEU A 206 34.55 73.14 -48.97
C LEU A 206 33.53 73.32 -50.09
N SER A 207 32.32 73.84 -49.87
CA SER A 207 31.31 74.10 -50.91
C SER A 207 31.16 75.58 -51.26
N GLU A 208 31.42 76.50 -50.33
CA GLU A 208 31.13 77.94 -50.46
C GLU A 208 32.32 78.85 -50.87
N GLY A 209 33.54 78.33 -51.03
CA GLY A 209 34.71 79.14 -51.47
C GLY A 209 34.88 79.35 -52.99
N GLU A 210 35.38 80.51 -53.43
CA GLU A 210 35.84 80.76 -54.81
C GLU A 210 37.17 80.02 -55.09
N VAL A 211 37.31 79.42 -56.28
CA VAL A 211 38.56 78.75 -56.71
C VAL A 211 39.11 79.56 -57.89
N LYS A 212 40.24 80.23 -57.70
CA LYS A 212 40.82 81.15 -58.69
C LYS A 212 42.08 80.59 -59.35
N THR A 213 42.73 79.60 -58.72
CA THR A 213 43.97 79.01 -59.24
C THR A 213 43.94 77.48 -59.24
N PRO A 214 44.70 76.82 -60.14
CA PRO A 214 44.87 75.37 -60.12
C PRO A 214 45.44 74.83 -58.79
N ALA A 215 46.29 75.59 -58.11
CA ALA A 215 46.84 75.23 -56.80
C ALA A 215 45.75 75.18 -55.71
N GLN A 216 44.82 76.15 -55.68
CA GLN A 216 43.67 76.17 -54.77
C GLN A 216 42.70 75.00 -55.02
N LEU A 217 42.59 74.53 -56.27
CA LEU A 217 41.78 73.37 -56.61
C LEU A 217 42.40 72.06 -56.09
N GLN A 218 43.72 71.92 -56.20
CA GLN A 218 44.45 70.75 -55.70
C GLN A 218 44.36 70.65 -54.17
N GLU A 219 44.59 71.76 -53.47
CA GLU A 219 44.46 71.84 -52.00
C GLU A 219 43.04 71.46 -51.52
N ARG A 220 42.00 71.95 -52.22
CA ARG A 220 40.60 71.61 -51.91
C ARG A 220 40.28 70.14 -52.15
N LYS A 221 40.86 69.52 -53.19
CA LYS A 221 40.73 68.07 -53.44
C LYS A 221 41.40 67.24 -52.35
N GLU A 222 42.60 67.63 -51.92
CA GLU A 222 43.32 66.95 -50.85
C GLU A 222 42.58 67.08 -49.51
N HIS A 223 42.04 68.26 -49.20
CA HIS A 223 41.21 68.48 -48.01
C HIS A 223 39.93 67.64 -48.05
N PHE A 224 39.22 67.61 -49.19
CA PHE A 224 38.04 66.76 -49.36
C PHE A 224 38.35 65.26 -49.29
N ALA A 225 39.49 64.82 -49.83
CA ALA A 225 39.93 63.43 -49.74
C ALA A 225 40.19 63.02 -48.28
N LYS A 226 40.93 63.85 -47.52
CA LYS A 226 41.18 63.63 -46.08
C LYS A 226 39.88 63.64 -45.26
N LEU A 227 38.96 64.54 -45.57
CA LEU A 227 37.65 64.60 -44.93
C LEU A 227 36.83 63.34 -45.21
N LYS A 228 36.82 62.86 -46.46
CA LYS A 228 36.14 61.62 -46.86
C LYS A 228 36.73 60.39 -46.16
N GLU A 229 38.06 60.35 -45.99
CA GLU A 229 38.75 59.28 -45.28
C GLU A 229 38.40 59.28 -43.79
N ARG A 230 38.46 60.44 -43.11
CA ARG A 230 38.03 60.62 -41.71
C ARG A 230 36.56 60.23 -41.52
N PHE A 231 35.68 60.71 -42.40
CA PHE A 231 34.26 60.38 -42.38
C PHE A 231 34.01 58.87 -42.52
N ALA A 232 34.70 58.20 -43.45
CA ALA A 232 34.58 56.75 -43.64
C ALA A 232 35.09 55.96 -42.42
N ALA A 233 36.18 56.41 -41.80
CA ALA A 233 36.72 55.81 -40.58
C ALA A 233 35.74 55.96 -39.40
N ASP A 234 35.19 57.16 -39.18
CA ASP A 234 34.23 57.44 -38.11
C ASP A 234 32.90 56.70 -38.31
N LYS A 235 32.43 56.59 -39.56
CA LYS A 235 31.26 55.77 -39.89
C LYS A 235 31.50 54.30 -39.55
N LYS A 236 32.67 53.76 -39.92
CA LYS A 236 33.02 52.37 -39.60
C LYS A 236 33.12 52.15 -38.09
N ALA A 237 33.75 53.08 -37.36
CA ALA A 237 33.84 53.02 -35.89
C ALA A 237 32.45 53.02 -35.23
N LEU A 238 31.50 53.79 -35.79
CA LEU A 238 30.13 53.83 -35.30
C LEU A 238 29.35 52.54 -35.60
N GLU A 239 29.50 51.97 -36.79
CA GLU A 239 28.92 50.66 -37.15
C GLU A 239 29.45 49.56 -36.23
N GLU A 240 30.77 49.52 -36.02
CA GLU A 240 31.45 48.56 -35.12
C GLU A 240 31.00 48.73 -33.66
N PHE A 241 30.88 49.97 -33.18
CA PHE A 241 30.33 50.26 -31.85
C PHE A 241 28.93 49.69 -31.68
N LYS A 242 28.02 49.97 -32.63
CA LYS A 242 26.63 49.46 -32.55
C LYS A 242 26.59 47.94 -32.56
N GLU A 243 27.35 47.29 -33.42
CA GLU A 243 27.39 45.82 -33.50
C GLU A 243 27.90 45.21 -32.19
N VAL A 244 29.04 45.67 -31.69
CA VAL A 244 29.64 45.14 -30.46
C VAL A 244 28.76 45.42 -29.24
N THR A 245 28.25 46.64 -29.09
CA THR A 245 27.42 47.01 -27.92
C THR A 245 26.05 46.34 -27.96
N SER A 246 25.42 46.18 -29.13
CA SER A 246 24.14 45.46 -29.22
C SER A 246 24.29 43.96 -28.90
N SER A 247 25.36 43.32 -29.39
CA SER A 247 25.69 41.92 -29.03
C SER A 247 25.93 41.79 -27.53
N ALA A 248 26.73 42.68 -26.95
CA ALA A 248 27.03 42.71 -25.52
C ALA A 248 25.76 42.84 -24.66
N VAL A 249 24.83 43.73 -25.03
CA VAL A 249 23.55 43.90 -24.34
C VAL A 249 22.67 42.65 -24.47
N ALA A 250 22.63 42.01 -25.64
CA ALA A 250 21.84 40.79 -25.86
C ALA A 250 22.39 39.60 -25.05
N GLU A 251 23.71 39.39 -25.09
CA GLU A 251 24.40 38.33 -24.35
C GLU A 251 24.21 38.52 -22.84
N LEU A 252 24.39 39.74 -22.31
CA LEU A 252 24.26 40.01 -20.89
C LEU A 252 22.80 39.88 -20.39
N LYS A 253 21.81 40.27 -21.22
CA LYS A 253 20.38 40.00 -20.93
C LYS A 253 20.10 38.51 -20.81
N ALA A 254 20.67 37.68 -21.69
CA ALA A 254 20.48 36.24 -21.64
C ALA A 254 21.09 35.63 -20.37
N GLU A 255 22.29 36.07 -19.96
CA GLU A 255 22.90 35.65 -18.69
C GLU A 255 22.08 36.09 -17.46
N PHE A 256 21.52 37.31 -17.47
CA PHE A 256 20.67 37.78 -16.37
C PHE A 256 19.39 36.96 -16.22
N GLU A 257 18.76 36.55 -17.32
CA GLU A 257 17.60 35.65 -17.26
C GLU A 257 17.98 34.26 -16.72
N LYS A 258 19.17 33.74 -17.04
CA LYS A 258 19.68 32.49 -16.41
C LYS A 258 19.83 32.65 -14.90
N VAL A 259 20.43 33.75 -14.43
CA VAL A 259 20.60 34.05 -12.99
C VAL A 259 19.25 34.21 -12.28
N LYS A 260 18.26 34.79 -12.95
CA LYS A 260 16.89 34.98 -12.43
C LYS A 260 16.13 33.66 -12.30
N ALA A 261 16.34 32.72 -13.24
CA ALA A 261 15.67 31.42 -13.24
C ALA A 261 16.34 30.38 -12.32
N ALA A 262 17.65 30.48 -12.08
CA ALA A 262 18.42 29.48 -11.35
C ALA A 262 17.92 29.15 -9.93
N PRO A 263 17.47 30.10 -9.09
CA PRO A 263 16.95 29.80 -7.76
C PRO A 263 15.74 28.86 -7.75
N GLN A 264 14.84 29.00 -8.73
CA GLN A 264 13.67 28.13 -8.82
C GLN A 264 14.07 26.72 -9.29
N HIS A 265 14.99 26.62 -10.25
CA HIS A 265 15.50 25.35 -10.74
C HIS A 265 16.25 24.55 -9.64
N ASP A 266 16.98 25.23 -8.76
CA ASP A 266 17.64 24.60 -7.61
C ASP A 266 16.61 24.07 -6.59
N LEU A 267 15.52 24.81 -6.35
CA LEU A 267 14.43 24.36 -5.47
C LEU A 267 13.69 23.15 -6.01
N ASP A 268 13.39 23.16 -7.32
CA ASP A 268 12.67 22.06 -7.96
C ASP A 268 13.45 20.75 -7.83
N ARG A 269 14.78 20.79 -8.02
CA ARG A 269 15.67 19.62 -7.82
C ARG A 269 15.74 19.12 -6.37
N VAL A 270 15.81 20.03 -5.40
CA VAL A 270 15.74 19.64 -3.98
C VAL A 270 14.40 18.94 -3.71
N GLY A 271 13.30 19.46 -4.28
CA GLY A 271 11.99 18.85 -4.21
C GLY A 271 11.91 17.46 -4.86
N GLU A 272 12.59 17.23 -5.98
CA GLU A 272 12.67 15.92 -6.65
C GLU A 272 13.48 14.89 -5.85
N LEU A 273 14.63 15.26 -5.28
CA LEU A 273 15.44 14.34 -4.48
C LEU A 273 14.77 13.90 -3.18
N MET A 274 13.97 14.77 -2.56
CA MET A 274 13.16 14.40 -1.40
C MET A 274 12.07 13.37 -1.76
N GLN A 275 11.60 13.34 -3.02
CA GLN A 275 10.59 12.38 -3.48
C GLN A 275 11.18 10.99 -3.76
N LEU A 276 12.42 10.91 -4.24
CA LEU A 276 13.06 9.63 -4.59
C LEU A 276 13.42 8.77 -3.36
N ASN A 277 13.55 9.37 -2.18
CA ASN A 277 13.82 8.63 -0.93
C ASN A 277 12.56 8.00 -0.29
N SER A 278 11.37 8.09 -0.91
CA SER A 278 10.13 7.50 -0.35
C SER A 278 9.95 6.00 -0.63
N GLU A 279 10.86 5.36 -1.36
CA GLU A 279 10.79 3.92 -1.70
C GLU A 279 10.98 2.99 -0.48
N GLY A 280 11.45 3.51 0.66
CA GLY A 280 11.68 2.75 1.90
C GLY A 280 10.42 2.46 2.75
N LEU A 281 9.22 2.79 2.28
CA LEU A 281 7.97 2.72 3.07
C LEU A 281 7.07 1.52 2.72
N THR A 282 7.61 0.46 2.12
CA THR A 282 6.85 -0.56 1.38
C THR A 282 6.14 -1.65 2.20
N GLU A 283 6.07 -1.58 3.53
CA GLU A 283 5.48 -2.67 4.34
C GLU A 283 4.66 -2.18 5.55
N ILE A 284 4.13 -0.95 5.52
CA ILE A 284 3.41 -0.36 6.67
C ILE A 284 2.12 -1.14 6.98
N THR A 285 1.47 -1.68 5.96
CA THR A 285 0.28 -2.54 6.10
C THR A 285 0.54 -3.73 7.03
N ALA A 286 1.65 -4.43 6.81
CA ALA A 286 2.02 -5.61 7.60
C ALA A 286 2.32 -5.25 9.06
N VAL A 287 2.78 -4.02 9.32
CA VAL A 287 3.13 -3.58 10.68
C VAL A 287 1.93 -3.11 11.47
N LEU A 288 1.00 -2.38 10.84
CA LEU A 288 -0.21 -1.88 11.51
C LEU A 288 -1.30 -2.93 11.68
N PHE A 289 -1.35 -3.92 10.78
CA PHE A 289 -2.37 -4.97 10.80
C PHE A 289 -1.82 -6.37 11.08
N GLY A 290 -0.50 -6.49 11.29
CA GLY A 290 0.17 -7.78 11.50
C GLY A 290 -0.32 -8.52 12.74
N GLU A 291 -0.64 -7.82 13.82
CA GLU A 291 -1.15 -8.45 15.04
C GLU A 291 -2.57 -9.03 14.85
N GLN A 292 -3.44 -8.30 14.14
CA GLN A 292 -4.79 -8.75 13.78
C GLN A 292 -4.71 -9.92 12.80
N ALA A 293 -3.80 -9.84 11.83
CA ALA A 293 -3.54 -10.94 10.89
C ALA A 293 -2.96 -12.17 11.61
N ARG A 294 -2.10 -11.99 12.61
CA ARG A 294 -1.59 -13.07 13.47
C ARG A 294 -2.72 -13.74 14.24
N ARG A 295 -3.61 -12.97 14.87
CA ARG A 295 -4.80 -13.53 15.55
C ARG A 295 -5.65 -14.39 14.61
N TRP A 296 -5.81 -13.97 13.36
CA TRP A 296 -6.51 -14.77 12.35
C TRP A 296 -5.74 -16.04 11.97
N ALA A 297 -4.41 -15.97 11.83
CA ALA A 297 -3.56 -17.13 11.62
C ALA A 297 -3.63 -18.13 12.80
N ASP A 298 -3.64 -17.63 14.03
CA ASP A 298 -3.79 -18.44 15.25
C ASP A 298 -5.11 -19.25 15.22
N TYR A 299 -6.23 -18.64 14.77
CA TYR A 299 -7.50 -19.33 14.62
C TYR A 299 -7.47 -20.44 13.55
N MET A 300 -6.82 -20.20 12.41
CA MET A 300 -6.68 -21.24 11.38
C MET A 300 -5.82 -22.40 11.88
N LEU A 301 -4.74 -22.09 12.59
CA LEU A 301 -3.87 -23.11 13.17
C LEU A 301 -4.60 -23.92 14.23
N LEU A 302 -5.40 -23.28 15.09
CA LEU A 302 -6.23 -23.97 16.08
C LEU A 302 -7.19 -24.96 15.41
N ALA A 303 -7.82 -24.56 14.30
CA ALA A 303 -8.67 -25.45 13.52
C ALA A 303 -7.86 -26.63 12.93
N TYR A 304 -6.63 -26.37 12.48
CA TYR A 304 -5.72 -27.40 12.00
C TYR A 304 -5.31 -28.38 13.12
N GLU A 305 -4.91 -27.92 14.29
CA GLU A 305 -4.50 -28.76 15.42
C GLU A 305 -5.62 -29.72 15.86
N GLN A 306 -6.88 -29.31 15.74
CA GLN A 306 -8.02 -30.19 16.02
C GLN A 306 -8.21 -31.28 14.96
N LEU A 307 -7.87 -31.00 13.70
CA LEU A 307 -8.01 -31.93 12.58
C LEU A 307 -6.77 -32.83 12.41
N ALA A 308 -5.59 -32.37 12.83
CA ALA A 308 -4.32 -33.08 12.67
C ALA A 308 -4.30 -34.51 13.25
N PRO A 309 -4.86 -34.81 14.43
CA PRO A 309 -4.92 -36.18 14.96
C PRO A 309 -5.78 -37.11 14.11
N MET A 310 -6.80 -36.57 13.41
CA MET A 310 -7.64 -37.34 12.49
C MET A 310 -6.88 -37.65 11.19
N LEU A 311 -6.11 -36.68 10.70
CA LEU A 311 -5.23 -36.79 9.53
C LEU A 311 -4.08 -37.80 9.75
N GLN A 312 -3.46 -37.80 10.93
CA GLN A 312 -2.40 -38.74 11.26
C GLN A 312 -2.92 -40.18 11.35
N LYS A 313 -4.13 -40.38 11.90
CA LYS A 313 -4.75 -41.72 11.98
C LYS A 313 -5.13 -42.29 10.62
N SER A 314 -5.48 -41.47 9.64
CA SER A 314 -5.69 -41.93 8.25
C SER A 314 -4.38 -42.28 7.53
N ALA A 315 -3.27 -41.62 7.88
CA ALA A 315 -1.96 -41.91 7.29
C ALA A 315 -1.28 -43.16 7.91
N ASP A 316 -1.62 -43.50 9.15
CA ASP A 316 -1.04 -44.64 9.89
C ASP A 316 -1.79 -45.96 9.66
N GLU A 317 -2.18 -46.24 8.41
CA GLU A 317 -2.52 -47.60 7.96
C GLU A 317 -1.25 -48.43 7.64
N THR A 318 -0.14 -48.20 8.36
CA THR A 318 0.87 -49.27 8.40
C THR A 318 0.31 -50.37 9.27
N ALA A 319 -0.26 -51.40 8.62
CA ALA A 319 -0.74 -52.61 9.25
C ALA A 319 0.28 -53.09 10.28
N ILE A 320 0.03 -52.81 11.55
CA ILE A 320 0.80 -53.35 12.67
C ILE A 320 0.68 -54.85 12.49
N LYS A 321 1.75 -55.52 12.03
CA LYS A 321 1.76 -56.98 11.95
C LYS A 321 1.55 -57.45 13.39
N PRO A 322 0.40 -58.05 13.71
CA PRO A 322 0.14 -58.44 15.08
C PRO A 322 1.20 -59.45 15.51
N PRO A 323 1.61 -59.45 16.78
CA PRO A 323 2.52 -60.45 17.30
C PRO A 323 1.99 -61.85 17.00
N ARG A 324 2.89 -62.74 16.59
CA ARG A 324 2.56 -64.06 16.04
C ARG A 324 1.75 -64.88 17.07
N GLY A 325 0.48 -65.19 16.75
CA GLY A 325 -0.42 -65.96 17.61
C GLY A 325 -1.70 -65.22 18.03
N GLU A 326 -1.75 -63.90 17.83
CA GLU A 326 -2.98 -63.12 17.95
C GLU A 326 -3.70 -63.10 16.60
N GLY A 327 -4.94 -63.60 16.58
CA GLY A 327 -5.79 -63.48 15.39
C GLY A 327 -6.14 -62.01 15.15
N ILE A 328 -6.10 -61.58 13.89
CA ILE A 328 -6.56 -60.25 13.47
C ILE A 328 -7.99 -60.38 12.98
N TRP A 329 -8.86 -59.52 13.52
CA TRP A 329 -10.20 -59.34 13.00
C TRP A 329 -10.10 -58.55 11.69
N PHE A 330 -10.37 -59.21 10.56
CA PHE A 330 -10.61 -58.52 9.29
C PHE A 330 -12.10 -58.17 9.21
N SER A 331 -12.44 -56.89 9.07
CA SER A 331 -13.77 -56.51 8.63
C SER A 331 -13.83 -56.57 7.11
N PHE A 332 -14.77 -57.36 6.59
CA PHE A 332 -15.14 -57.30 5.18
C PHE A 332 -16.25 -56.27 5.06
N THR A 333 -15.88 -55.01 4.92
CA THR A 333 -16.82 -53.94 4.61
C THR A 333 -16.95 -53.90 3.09
N ASP A 334 -18.13 -54.24 2.56
CA ASP A 334 -18.39 -54.08 1.13
C ASP A 334 -18.15 -52.62 0.72
N ALA A 335 -17.65 -52.39 -0.50
CA ALA A 335 -17.36 -51.03 -0.99
C ALA A 335 -18.57 -50.08 -0.95
N ASP A 336 -19.78 -50.65 -0.93
CA ASP A 336 -21.07 -49.93 -0.88
C ASP A 336 -21.69 -49.87 0.54
N ALA A 337 -20.98 -50.32 1.58
CA ALA A 337 -21.50 -50.28 2.94
C ALA A 337 -21.55 -48.83 3.46
N PRO A 338 -22.65 -48.39 4.09
CA PRO A 338 -22.73 -47.04 4.64
C PRO A 338 -21.77 -46.89 5.83
N PRO A 339 -21.34 -45.64 6.11
CA PRO A 339 -20.34 -45.36 7.14
C PRO A 339 -20.80 -45.81 8.52
N ASP A 340 -19.85 -46.11 9.41
CA ASP A 340 -20.16 -46.53 10.79
C ASP A 340 -20.60 -45.35 11.67
N PHE A 341 -20.21 -44.13 11.29
CA PHE A 341 -20.68 -42.90 11.92
C PHE A 341 -21.19 -41.91 10.87
N LEU A 342 -22.40 -41.39 11.06
CA LEU A 342 -22.98 -40.38 10.18
C LEU A 342 -23.96 -39.48 10.93
N ILE A 343 -23.77 -38.16 10.84
CA ILE A 343 -24.83 -37.19 11.13
C ILE A 343 -25.36 -36.68 9.80
N LYS A 344 -26.58 -37.08 9.44
CA LYS A 344 -27.17 -36.72 8.15
C LYS A 344 -27.45 -35.22 8.06
N LYS A 345 -27.99 -34.63 9.12
CA LYS A 345 -28.26 -33.19 9.24
C LYS A 345 -27.87 -32.70 10.62
N ALA A 346 -27.27 -31.52 10.69
CA ALA A 346 -27.14 -30.82 11.95
C ALA A 346 -27.44 -29.33 11.81
N ARG A 347 -27.93 -28.72 12.88
CA ARG A 347 -28.07 -27.26 13.01
C ARG A 347 -27.32 -26.83 14.25
N THR A 348 -26.41 -25.88 14.09
CA THR A 348 -25.65 -25.30 15.20
C THR A 348 -25.96 -23.81 15.28
N GLU A 349 -26.30 -23.34 16.47
CA GLU A 349 -26.66 -21.96 16.75
C GLU A 349 -25.54 -21.29 17.57
N PHE A 350 -24.83 -20.36 16.94
CA PHE A 350 -23.74 -19.59 17.55
C PHE A 350 -24.25 -18.25 18.05
N ALA A 351 -24.04 -17.95 19.32
CA ALA A 351 -24.25 -16.63 19.90
C ALA A 351 -22.99 -15.78 19.70
N VAL A 352 -23.10 -14.77 18.83
CA VAL A 352 -22.06 -13.77 18.54
C VAL A 352 -22.56 -12.43 19.05
N GLY A 353 -22.07 -12.01 20.22
CA GLY A 353 -22.55 -10.80 20.90
C GLY A 353 -24.07 -10.84 21.12
N PRO A 354 -24.84 -9.82 20.68
CA PRO A 354 -26.30 -9.81 20.79
C PRO A 354 -27.01 -10.63 19.69
N THR A 355 -26.27 -11.20 18.75
CA THR A 355 -26.85 -11.88 17.59
C THR A 355 -26.64 -13.39 17.65
N VAL A 356 -27.55 -14.10 17.02
CA VAL A 356 -27.51 -15.54 16.83
C VAL A 356 -27.28 -15.87 15.35
N LEU A 357 -26.36 -16.79 15.07
CA LEU A 357 -26.04 -17.29 13.74
C LEU A 357 -26.33 -18.79 13.67
N ASP A 358 -27.26 -19.16 12.79
CA ASP A 358 -27.52 -20.56 12.45
C ASP A 358 -26.58 -21.05 11.36
N VAL A 359 -25.95 -22.20 11.58
CA VAL A 359 -25.19 -22.94 10.58
C VAL A 359 -25.85 -24.30 10.38
N ASN A 360 -26.21 -24.60 9.13
CA ASN A 360 -26.75 -25.90 8.73
C ASN A 360 -25.63 -26.76 8.18
N TRP A 361 -25.56 -28.00 8.64
CA TRP A 361 -24.58 -29.00 8.26
C TRP A 361 -25.29 -30.22 7.68
N GLN A 362 -24.62 -30.91 6.75
CA GLN A 362 -25.07 -32.19 6.24
C GLN A 362 -23.88 -33.14 6.12
N ASN A 363 -24.15 -34.44 6.26
CA ASN A 363 -23.19 -35.52 6.01
C ASN A 363 -21.92 -35.49 6.87
N ILE A 364 -22.03 -35.16 8.17
CA ILE A 364 -20.86 -35.18 9.07
C ILE A 364 -20.41 -36.62 9.30
N THR A 365 -19.26 -36.97 8.73
CA THR A 365 -18.60 -38.27 8.90
C THR A 365 -17.09 -38.10 8.74
N HIS A 366 -16.32 -39.15 9.05
CA HIS A 366 -14.90 -39.27 8.72
C HIS A 366 -14.69 -40.26 7.55
N GLN A 367 -15.76 -40.86 7.05
CA GLN A 367 -15.76 -41.90 6.01
C GLN A 367 -16.39 -41.36 4.71
N HIS A 368 -15.93 -40.20 4.24
CA HIS A 368 -16.51 -39.52 3.06
C HIS A 368 -16.40 -40.33 1.78
N GLU A 369 -15.32 -41.12 1.61
CA GLU A 369 -15.17 -42.01 0.45
C GLU A 369 -16.28 -43.08 0.41
N GLN A 370 -16.66 -43.65 1.56
CA GLN A 370 -17.75 -44.63 1.66
C GLN A 370 -19.11 -43.98 1.40
N LEU A 371 -19.29 -42.74 1.85
CA LEU A 371 -20.53 -41.99 1.63
C LEU A 371 -20.65 -41.46 0.18
N GLY A 372 -19.53 -41.23 -0.49
CA GLY A 372 -19.46 -40.60 -1.81
C GLY A 372 -19.87 -39.11 -1.81
N GLN A 373 -19.98 -38.48 -0.64
CA GLN A 373 -20.41 -37.10 -0.47
C GLN A 373 -19.58 -36.41 0.62
N PRO A 374 -19.19 -35.13 0.45
CA PRO A 374 -18.51 -34.36 1.48
C PRO A 374 -19.46 -33.98 2.61
N THR A 375 -18.91 -33.63 3.76
CA THR A 375 -19.63 -32.83 4.75
C THR A 375 -19.78 -31.42 4.17
N VAL A 376 -20.99 -30.87 4.19
CA VAL A 376 -21.24 -29.49 3.75
C VAL A 376 -21.82 -28.66 4.88
N PHE A 377 -21.49 -27.37 4.90
CA PHE A 377 -22.05 -26.42 5.86
C PHE A 377 -22.40 -25.10 5.20
N SER A 378 -23.44 -24.45 5.71
CA SER A 378 -23.86 -23.12 5.24
C SER A 378 -24.46 -22.29 6.36
N ALA A 379 -24.16 -21.00 6.36
CA ALA A 379 -24.73 -20.02 7.27
C ALA A 379 -25.17 -18.79 6.48
N ARG A 380 -26.33 -18.24 6.85
CA ARG A 380 -26.83 -16.99 6.29
C ARG A 380 -27.44 -16.14 7.39
N GLY A 381 -27.01 -14.89 7.48
CA GLY A 381 -27.58 -13.89 8.37
C GLY A 381 -27.78 -12.58 7.63
N GLU A 382 -28.88 -11.88 7.89
CA GLU A 382 -29.19 -10.60 7.26
C GLU A 382 -29.71 -9.62 8.30
N ASN A 383 -29.39 -8.34 8.09
CA ASN A 383 -29.94 -7.19 8.82
C ASN A 383 -29.90 -7.36 10.34
N ASN A 384 -28.72 -7.58 10.90
CA ASN A 384 -28.54 -7.67 12.34
C ASN A 384 -27.63 -6.55 12.87
N ALA A 385 -27.40 -6.54 14.19
CA ALA A 385 -26.63 -5.49 14.86
C ALA A 385 -25.12 -5.53 14.55
N LEU A 386 -24.61 -6.65 14.02
CA LEU A 386 -23.18 -6.86 13.79
C LEU A 386 -22.79 -6.72 12.31
N TRP A 387 -23.67 -7.07 11.38
CA TRP A 387 -23.48 -7.06 9.93
C TRP A 387 -24.81 -6.89 9.17
N SER A 388 -24.75 -6.37 7.95
CA SER A 388 -25.92 -6.27 7.07
C SER A 388 -26.18 -7.58 6.32
N LEU A 389 -25.12 -8.29 5.93
CA LEU A 389 -25.18 -9.57 5.25
C LEU A 389 -24.04 -10.46 5.73
N LEU A 390 -24.34 -11.74 5.97
CA LEU A 390 -23.37 -12.81 6.11
C LEU A 390 -23.83 -13.99 5.28
N GLN A 391 -22.92 -14.50 4.45
CA GLN A 391 -23.05 -15.75 3.71
C GLN A 391 -21.76 -16.53 3.90
N LEU A 392 -21.87 -17.74 4.40
CA LEU A 392 -20.76 -18.67 4.58
C LEU A 392 -21.18 -20.00 4.00
N ASN A 393 -20.36 -20.58 3.13
CA ASN A 393 -20.57 -21.91 2.58
C ASN A 393 -19.25 -22.66 2.60
N GLY A 394 -19.28 -23.95 2.92
CA GLY A 394 -18.10 -24.78 2.81
C GLY A 394 -18.41 -26.26 2.67
N GLU A 395 -17.40 -26.97 2.22
CA GLU A 395 -17.39 -28.41 2.05
C GLU A 395 -16.05 -28.95 2.55
N LEU A 396 -16.07 -30.14 3.14
CA LEU A 396 -14.89 -30.85 3.59
C LEU A 396 -15.05 -32.35 3.38
N ALA A 397 -13.97 -33.02 3.00
CA ALA A 397 -13.91 -34.45 2.82
C ALA A 397 -12.55 -34.99 3.27
N LEU A 398 -12.55 -36.10 4.02
CA LEU A 398 -11.38 -36.94 4.20
C LEU A 398 -11.31 -37.95 3.04
N THR A 399 -10.16 -38.00 2.40
CA THR A 399 -9.81 -38.91 1.31
C THR A 399 -8.57 -39.72 1.70
N ALA A 400 -8.27 -40.78 0.95
CA ALA A 400 -7.04 -41.55 1.11
C ALA A 400 -5.77 -40.70 0.91
N GLU A 401 -5.87 -39.61 0.14
CA GLU A 401 -4.78 -38.68 -0.17
C GLU A 401 -4.64 -37.56 0.88
N GLY A 402 -5.63 -37.44 1.78
CA GLY A 402 -5.64 -36.48 2.88
C GLY A 402 -6.95 -35.70 2.98
N PHE A 403 -6.87 -34.46 3.43
CA PHE A 403 -8.03 -33.60 3.64
C PHE A 403 -8.24 -32.65 2.47
N ASP A 404 -9.44 -32.69 1.92
CA ASP A 404 -9.94 -31.74 0.92
C ASP A 404 -10.94 -30.81 1.58
N GLY A 405 -10.83 -29.51 1.34
CA GLY A 405 -11.73 -28.52 1.89
C GLY A 405 -11.91 -27.33 0.97
N ARG A 406 -13.12 -26.75 0.94
CA ARG A 406 -13.37 -25.45 0.32
C ARG A 406 -14.29 -24.63 1.19
N GLN A 407 -14.03 -23.34 1.26
CA GLN A 407 -14.88 -22.40 1.95
C GLN A 407 -14.98 -21.11 1.15
N GLN A 408 -16.18 -20.54 1.12
CA GLN A 408 -16.48 -19.25 0.53
C GLN A 408 -17.25 -18.43 1.54
N TRP A 409 -16.91 -17.15 1.64
CA TRP A 409 -17.64 -16.24 2.50
C TRP A 409 -17.88 -14.90 1.82
N ARG A 410 -18.95 -14.24 2.25
CA ARG A 410 -19.23 -12.84 2.02
C ARG A 410 -19.89 -12.27 3.26
N VAL A 411 -19.26 -11.27 3.84
CA VAL A 411 -19.81 -10.48 4.94
C VAL A 411 -19.81 -9.02 4.52
N GLN A 412 -20.88 -8.30 4.82
CA GLN A 412 -21.02 -6.89 4.49
C GLN A 412 -21.50 -6.11 5.70
N GLY A 413 -21.08 -4.85 5.77
CA GLY A 413 -21.54 -3.90 6.75
C GLY A 413 -21.16 -4.26 8.18
N VAL A 414 -20.01 -4.92 8.39
CA VAL A 414 -19.53 -5.21 9.74
C VAL A 414 -19.14 -3.92 10.42
N ASN A 415 -19.79 -3.58 11.53
CA ASN A 415 -19.45 -2.36 12.26
C ASN A 415 -18.28 -2.63 13.21
N LEU A 416 -17.09 -2.20 12.82
CA LEU A 416 -15.90 -2.23 13.66
C LEU A 416 -15.88 -0.98 14.53
N ALA A 417 -15.64 -1.14 15.82
CA ALA A 417 -15.48 -0.03 16.74
C ALA A 417 -14.37 -0.32 17.75
N GLN A 418 -13.61 0.71 18.13
CA GLN A 418 -12.58 0.65 19.18
C GLN A 418 -11.58 -0.49 18.99
N THR A 419 -11.10 -0.71 17.76
CA THR A 419 -10.13 -1.75 17.46
C THR A 419 -8.72 -1.17 17.56
N ALA A 420 -7.94 -1.62 18.54
CA ALA A 420 -6.51 -1.29 18.61
C ALA A 420 -5.82 -1.80 17.34
N LEU A 421 -5.08 -0.90 16.66
CA LEU A 421 -4.27 -1.20 15.48
C LEU A 421 -2.79 -1.33 15.88
N SER A 422 -2.30 -0.42 16.71
CA SER A 422 -0.96 -0.46 17.31
C SER A 422 -1.00 0.07 18.73
N GLU A 423 -0.38 -0.66 19.66
CA GLU A 423 -0.25 -0.27 21.08
C GLU A 423 1.18 0.18 21.44
N ARG A 424 2.04 0.38 20.44
CA ARG A 424 3.44 0.79 20.65
C ARG A 424 3.51 2.25 21.09
N SER A 425 4.40 2.57 22.03
CA SER A 425 4.62 3.96 22.48
C SER A 425 5.03 4.89 21.34
N GLU A 426 5.79 4.39 20.38
CA GLU A 426 6.30 5.17 19.25
C GLU A 426 5.19 5.58 18.27
N LEU A 427 4.13 4.77 18.14
CA LEU A 427 2.98 5.01 17.29
C LEU A 427 1.78 4.21 17.81
N ALA A 428 0.96 4.84 18.64
CA ALA A 428 -0.29 4.28 19.12
C ALA A 428 -1.40 4.61 18.11
N ALA A 429 -2.15 3.62 17.66
CA ALA A 429 -3.24 3.81 16.69
C ALA A 429 -4.46 2.96 17.06
N THR A 430 -5.64 3.57 17.03
CA THR A 430 -6.92 2.94 17.33
C THR A 430 -7.93 3.28 16.24
N LEU A 431 -8.55 2.25 15.67
CA LEU A 431 -9.69 2.37 14.78
C LEU A 431 -10.95 2.61 15.63
N LEU A 432 -11.40 3.86 15.69
CA LEU A 432 -12.59 4.26 16.43
C LEU A 432 -13.86 3.68 15.81
N SER A 433 -13.96 3.75 14.48
CA SER A 433 -15.05 3.16 13.69
C SER A 433 -14.60 2.77 12.30
N ALA A 434 -15.22 1.72 11.73
CA ALA A 434 -15.19 1.44 10.30
C ALA A 434 -16.33 0.51 9.91
N LEU A 435 -16.77 0.60 8.65
CA LEU A 435 -17.63 -0.38 8.02
C LEU A 435 -16.78 -1.36 7.21
N LEU A 436 -16.74 -2.62 7.62
CA LEU A 436 -15.98 -3.68 6.94
C LEU A 436 -16.89 -4.55 6.07
N ASP A 437 -16.52 -4.64 4.79
CA ASP A 437 -16.97 -5.67 3.88
C ASP A 437 -15.83 -6.67 3.65
N SER A 438 -16.12 -7.96 3.67
CA SER A 438 -15.14 -8.99 3.28
C SER A 438 -15.77 -10.05 2.40
N GLU A 439 -15.07 -10.42 1.34
CA GLU A 439 -15.43 -11.54 0.49
C GLU A 439 -14.19 -12.34 0.14
N GLY A 440 -14.32 -13.66 0.11
CA GLY A 440 -13.17 -14.50 -0.14
C GLY A 440 -13.53 -15.97 -0.34
N ASN A 441 -12.51 -16.71 -0.74
CA ASN A 441 -12.56 -18.15 -0.86
C ASN A 441 -11.21 -18.76 -0.50
N ILE A 442 -11.25 -19.97 0.02
CA ILE A 442 -10.07 -20.78 0.31
C ILE A 442 -10.38 -22.21 -0.07
N ALA A 443 -9.41 -22.88 -0.69
CA ALA A 443 -9.43 -24.28 -0.99
C ALA A 443 -8.16 -24.94 -0.45
N LEU A 444 -8.30 -26.17 0.00
CA LEU A 444 -7.24 -27.08 0.36
C LEU A 444 -7.44 -28.34 -0.46
N ARG A 445 -6.48 -28.68 -1.31
CA ARG A 445 -6.49 -29.87 -2.16
C ARG A 445 -5.10 -30.45 -2.21
N ASP A 446 -4.98 -31.78 -2.06
CA ASP A 446 -3.69 -32.47 -2.11
C ASP A 446 -2.66 -31.88 -1.12
N GLY A 447 -3.15 -31.39 0.03
CA GLY A 447 -2.32 -30.72 1.04
C GLY A 447 -1.78 -29.35 0.62
N GLN A 448 -2.34 -28.70 -0.41
CA GLN A 448 -1.98 -27.36 -0.87
C GLN A 448 -3.15 -26.38 -0.68
N PHE A 449 -2.88 -25.25 -0.02
CA PHE A 449 -3.79 -24.12 0.05
C PHE A 449 -3.75 -23.30 -1.25
N ASP A 450 -4.92 -22.84 -1.65
CA ASP A 450 -5.11 -21.76 -2.62
C ASP A 450 -6.33 -20.95 -2.19
N GLY A 451 -6.12 -19.70 -1.83
CA GLY A 451 -7.19 -18.83 -1.35
C GLY A 451 -6.88 -17.37 -1.53
N ASN A 452 -7.94 -16.59 -1.68
CA ASN A 452 -7.88 -15.14 -1.80
C ASN A 452 -9.08 -14.50 -1.10
N ALA A 453 -8.83 -13.34 -0.50
CA ALA A 453 -9.82 -12.55 0.19
C ALA A 453 -9.61 -11.07 -0.09
N ILE A 454 -10.70 -10.33 -0.16
CA ILE A 454 -10.73 -8.87 -0.26
C ILE A 454 -11.46 -8.35 0.97
N LEU A 455 -10.83 -7.43 1.68
CA LEU A 455 -11.40 -6.69 2.80
C LEU A 455 -11.45 -5.22 2.40
N ARG A 456 -12.62 -4.60 2.54
CA ARG A 456 -12.82 -3.18 2.25
C ARG A 456 -13.33 -2.51 3.51
N LEU A 457 -12.55 -1.60 4.06
CA LEU A 457 -12.95 -0.76 5.17
C LEU A 457 -13.37 0.60 4.62
N ALA A 458 -14.56 1.06 4.96
CA ALA A 458 -15.10 2.37 4.62
C ALA A 458 -15.49 3.13 5.90
N ASP A 459 -15.69 4.44 5.77
CA ASP A 459 -16.06 5.33 6.88
C ASP A 459 -15.11 5.17 8.08
N MET A 460 -13.82 5.02 7.79
CA MET A 460 -12.80 4.81 8.81
C MET A 460 -12.57 6.09 9.60
N ALA A 461 -12.54 5.94 10.92
CA ALA A 461 -12.05 6.96 11.83
C ALA A 461 -10.90 6.36 12.64
N ILE A 462 -9.69 6.87 12.42
CA ILE A 462 -8.49 6.43 13.15
C ILE A 462 -8.05 7.55 14.08
N GLU A 463 -7.86 7.21 15.34
CA GLU A 463 -7.11 8.02 16.29
C GLU A 463 -5.69 7.50 16.35
N ALA A 464 -4.71 8.37 16.13
CA ALA A 464 -3.30 8.01 16.20
C ALA A 464 -2.50 9.07 16.94
N HIS A 465 -1.60 8.62 17.82
CA HIS A 465 -0.72 9.43 18.65
C HIS A 465 0.70 8.93 18.53
N ALA A 466 1.65 9.86 18.61
CA ALA A 466 3.06 9.54 18.48
C ALA A 466 3.94 10.48 19.30
N ASP A 467 5.06 9.94 19.77
CA ASP A 467 5.98 10.67 20.67
C ASP A 467 7.04 11.50 19.93
N ASN A 468 7.26 11.25 18.63
CA ASN A 468 8.26 11.97 17.84
C ASN A 468 7.65 12.63 16.59
N GLU A 469 8.30 13.69 16.09
CA GLU A 469 7.78 14.53 15.00
C GLU A 469 7.43 13.74 13.72
N TRP A 470 8.15 12.66 13.42
CA TRP A 470 7.90 11.86 12.22
C TRP A 470 6.78 10.84 12.40
N ALA A 471 6.75 10.16 13.53
CA ALA A 471 5.63 9.31 13.90
C ALA A 471 4.35 10.15 14.04
N GLN A 472 4.44 11.44 14.38
CA GLN A 472 3.31 12.37 14.33
C GLN A 472 2.82 12.65 12.91
N VAL A 473 3.74 12.72 11.94
CA VAL A 473 3.40 12.79 10.51
C VAL A 473 2.70 11.51 10.04
N ILE A 474 3.17 10.32 10.47
CA ILE A 474 2.50 9.03 10.21
C ILE A 474 1.13 8.99 10.89
N ALA A 475 1.02 9.42 12.14
CA ALA A 475 -0.23 9.47 12.88
C ALA A 475 -1.27 10.38 12.19
N THR A 476 -0.83 11.54 11.71
CA THR A 476 -1.68 12.47 10.95
C THR A 476 -2.12 11.86 9.62
N ALA A 477 -1.20 11.20 8.91
CA ALA A 477 -1.52 10.50 7.67
C ALA A 477 -2.54 9.37 7.92
N LEU A 478 -2.37 8.58 8.97
CA LEU A 478 -3.32 7.52 9.37
C LEU A 478 -4.68 8.09 9.75
N ALA A 479 -4.72 9.17 10.52
CA ALA A 479 -5.96 9.85 10.90
C ALA A 479 -6.72 10.43 9.70
N SER A 480 -6.04 10.67 8.58
CA SER A 480 -6.66 11.16 7.33
C SER A 480 -7.29 10.05 6.47
N LEU A 481 -7.02 8.78 6.78
CA LEU A 481 -7.54 7.64 6.01
C LEU A 481 -9.02 7.42 6.31
N ASN A 482 -9.83 7.45 5.26
CA ASN A 482 -11.27 7.17 5.34
C ASN A 482 -11.64 5.80 4.73
N ARG A 483 -10.77 5.25 3.88
CA ARG A 483 -10.99 3.96 3.22
C ARG A 483 -9.68 3.19 3.10
N LEU A 484 -9.77 1.87 3.26
CA LEU A 484 -8.66 0.95 3.08
C LEU A 484 -9.14 -0.32 2.37
N ASP A 485 -8.49 -0.66 1.26
CA ASP A 485 -8.73 -1.93 0.57
C ASP A 485 -7.53 -2.86 0.81
N ILE A 486 -7.79 -4.05 1.35
CA ILE A 486 -6.78 -5.07 1.66
C ILE A 486 -7.10 -6.34 0.86
N ASN A 487 -6.11 -6.86 0.16
CA ASN A 487 -6.12 -8.18 -0.44
C ASN A 487 -5.25 -9.12 0.40
N ALA A 488 -5.82 -10.25 0.80
CA ALA A 488 -5.10 -11.31 1.50
C ALA A 488 -5.12 -12.58 0.65
N ASP A 489 -3.95 -13.17 0.42
CA ASP A 489 -3.80 -14.42 -0.32
C ASP A 489 -3.10 -15.45 0.57
N ILE A 490 -3.50 -16.71 0.45
CA ILE A 490 -2.85 -17.87 1.08
C ILE A 490 -2.56 -18.91 0.01
N LYS A 491 -1.31 -19.39 -0.05
CA LYS A 491 -0.87 -20.43 -0.99
C LYS A 491 0.12 -21.40 -0.36
N GLY A 492 0.37 -22.52 -1.01
CA GLY A 492 1.44 -23.45 -0.61
C GLY A 492 0.97 -24.55 0.33
N ALA A 493 1.93 -25.27 0.94
CA ALA A 493 1.62 -26.50 1.67
C ALA A 493 0.85 -26.23 2.97
N LEU A 494 -0.05 -27.14 3.35
CA LEU A 494 -0.82 -27.10 4.61
C LEU A 494 0.05 -26.83 5.84
N MET A 495 1.25 -27.42 5.87
CA MET A 495 2.19 -27.32 6.99
C MET A 495 3.07 -26.06 6.94
N ASN A 496 3.15 -25.38 5.80
CA ASN A 496 3.94 -24.17 5.61
C ASN A 496 3.29 -23.26 4.55
N PRO A 497 2.12 -22.67 4.86
CA PRO A 497 1.45 -21.77 3.94
C PRO A 497 2.23 -20.46 3.78
N ASP A 498 2.31 -19.98 2.55
CA ASP A 498 2.73 -18.63 2.19
C ASP A 498 1.52 -17.69 2.27
N PHE A 499 1.63 -16.69 3.15
CA PHE A 499 0.62 -15.67 3.34
C PHE A 499 1.12 -14.35 2.76
N SER A 500 0.30 -13.72 1.93
CA SER A 500 0.60 -12.38 1.43
C SER A 500 -0.55 -11.42 1.73
N LEU A 501 -0.20 -10.24 2.21
CA LEU A 501 -1.13 -9.16 2.50
C LEU A 501 -0.71 -7.96 1.66
N ARG A 502 -1.62 -7.42 0.86
CA ARG A 502 -1.38 -6.23 0.04
C ARG A 502 -2.50 -5.26 0.28
N SER A 503 -2.19 -3.98 0.45
CA SER A 503 -3.24 -2.98 0.54
C SER A 503 -2.90 -1.76 -0.29
N ASP A 504 -3.88 -0.90 -0.48
CA ASP A 504 -3.63 0.41 -1.06
C ASP A 504 -3.13 1.45 -0.04
N LEU A 505 -2.95 1.05 1.23
CA LEU A 505 -2.40 1.85 2.31
C LEU A 505 -1.02 2.40 1.94
N ASP A 506 -0.13 1.58 1.38
CA ASP A 506 1.24 2.01 1.13
C ASP A 506 1.28 3.18 0.11
N ARG A 507 0.36 3.17 -0.86
CA ARG A 507 0.16 4.28 -1.81
C ARG A 507 -0.49 5.49 -1.13
N GLN A 508 -1.53 5.27 -0.33
CA GLN A 508 -2.25 6.36 0.35
C GLN A 508 -1.35 7.05 1.40
N LEU A 509 -0.66 6.29 2.24
CA LEU A 509 0.34 6.76 3.19
C LEU A 509 1.54 7.36 2.48
N GLY A 510 2.07 6.74 1.43
CA GLY A 510 3.18 7.32 0.67
C GLY A 510 2.87 8.73 0.16
N GLN A 511 1.65 8.94 -0.34
CA GLN A 511 1.18 10.27 -0.76
C GLN A 511 1.03 11.23 0.43
N ALA A 512 0.41 10.79 1.53
CA ALA A 512 0.18 11.63 2.71
C ALA A 512 1.48 12.01 3.42
N LEU A 513 2.41 11.06 3.57
CA LEU A 513 3.74 11.26 4.14
C LEU A 513 4.57 12.21 3.28
N LYS A 514 4.49 12.11 1.94
CA LYS A 514 5.13 13.06 1.03
C LYS A 514 4.61 14.49 1.26
N THR A 515 3.30 14.67 1.34
CA THR A 515 2.70 16.00 1.61
C THR A 515 3.17 16.55 2.95
N ALA A 516 3.10 15.73 4.00
CA ALA A 516 3.50 16.16 5.34
C ALA A 516 5.01 16.43 5.47
N ALA A 517 5.86 15.65 4.78
CA ALA A 517 7.30 15.92 4.72
C ALA A 517 7.62 17.23 4.00
N LEU A 518 6.91 17.55 2.91
CA LEU A 518 7.04 18.84 2.22
C LEU A 518 6.57 20.01 3.10
N ASP A 519 5.46 19.84 3.82
CA ASP A 519 4.96 20.86 4.75
C ASP A 519 5.93 21.11 5.91
N ALA A 520 6.50 20.04 6.49
CA ALA A 520 7.51 20.15 7.55
C ALA A 520 8.83 20.76 7.05
N ALA A 521 9.22 20.48 5.80
CA ALA A 521 10.39 21.07 5.16
C ALA A 521 10.15 22.52 4.70
N GLY A 522 8.90 22.97 4.59
CA GLY A 522 8.49 24.28 4.07
C GLY A 522 9.31 25.44 4.61
N PRO A 523 9.45 25.62 5.95
CA PRO A 523 10.25 26.71 6.51
C PRO A 523 11.73 26.69 6.10
N LYS A 524 12.33 25.50 6.01
CA LYS A 524 13.74 25.34 5.59
C LYS A 524 13.89 25.61 4.08
N LEU A 525 12.96 25.13 3.26
CA LEU A 525 12.95 25.37 1.82
C LEU A 525 12.72 26.85 1.49
N ASP A 526 11.85 27.52 2.25
CA ASP A 526 11.61 28.96 2.12
C ASP A 526 12.85 29.78 2.50
N ALA A 527 13.52 29.42 3.60
CA ALA A 527 14.78 30.06 3.98
C ALA A 527 15.87 29.86 2.91
N PHE A 528 15.95 28.65 2.34
CA PHE A 528 16.86 28.33 1.25
C PHE A 528 16.52 29.13 -0.03
N LYS A 529 15.25 29.21 -0.41
CA LYS A 529 14.73 30.04 -1.51
C LYS A 529 15.10 31.50 -1.33
N GLN A 530 14.88 32.06 -0.14
CA GLN A 530 15.22 33.45 0.16
C GLN A 530 16.72 33.70 0.03
N LYS A 531 17.56 32.77 0.49
CA LYS A 531 19.02 32.86 0.36
C LYS A 531 19.48 32.89 -1.10
N LEU A 532 18.97 31.98 -1.94
CA LEU A 532 19.30 31.94 -3.37
C LEU A 532 18.80 33.20 -4.11
N ASN A 533 17.57 33.63 -3.83
CA ASN A 533 17.02 34.85 -4.42
C ASN A 533 17.79 36.11 -3.99
N ALA A 534 18.27 36.18 -2.75
CA ALA A 534 19.10 37.29 -2.30
C ALA A 534 20.45 37.33 -3.04
N GLN A 535 21.06 36.17 -3.33
CA GLN A 535 22.29 36.10 -4.12
C GLN A 535 22.08 36.55 -5.57
N SER A 536 21.06 36.02 -6.25
CA SER A 536 20.71 36.44 -7.61
C SER A 536 20.32 37.93 -7.66
N GLY A 537 19.50 38.39 -6.71
CA GLY A 537 19.06 39.78 -6.63
C GLY A 537 20.21 40.75 -6.38
N GLY A 538 21.17 40.40 -5.53
CA GLY A 538 22.37 41.20 -5.29
C GLY A 538 23.21 41.39 -6.56
N PHE A 539 23.46 40.29 -7.31
CA PHE A 539 24.18 40.35 -8.58
C PHE A 539 23.43 41.19 -9.64
N LEU A 540 22.13 40.96 -9.81
CA LEU A 540 21.31 41.69 -10.78
C LEU A 540 21.28 43.19 -10.48
N ALA A 541 21.06 43.58 -9.22
CA ALA A 541 21.02 44.97 -8.81
C ALA A 541 22.35 45.71 -9.05
N GLU A 542 23.49 45.04 -8.82
CA GLU A 542 24.83 45.60 -9.04
C GLU A 542 25.09 45.92 -10.52
N HIS A 543 24.52 45.13 -11.45
CA HIS A 543 24.87 45.21 -12.88
C HIS A 543 23.74 45.72 -13.80
N GLN A 544 22.53 45.91 -13.27
CA GLN A 544 21.38 46.39 -14.04
C GLN A 544 21.55 47.84 -14.53
N ASP A 545 22.18 48.70 -13.72
CA ASP A 545 22.45 50.08 -14.10
C ASP A 545 23.43 50.16 -15.29
N GLN A 546 24.42 49.27 -15.33
CA GLN A 546 25.43 49.22 -16.39
C GLN A 546 24.82 48.73 -17.72
N LEU A 547 23.93 47.73 -17.67
CA LEU A 547 23.14 47.31 -18.83
C LEU A 547 22.27 48.48 -19.37
N GLY A 548 21.70 49.27 -18.46
CA GLY A 548 20.97 50.49 -18.79
C GLY A 548 21.84 51.53 -19.48
N GLN A 549 23.07 51.75 -18.98
CA GLN A 549 24.05 52.66 -19.59
C GLN A 549 24.44 52.22 -21.01
N TRP A 550 24.72 50.94 -21.24
CA TRP A 550 25.06 50.44 -22.59
C TRP A 550 23.89 50.57 -23.56
N SER A 551 22.66 50.37 -23.09
CA SER A 551 21.45 50.59 -23.89
C SER A 551 21.28 52.07 -24.26
N GLN A 552 21.60 52.98 -23.34
CA GLN A 552 21.59 54.42 -23.61
C GLN A 552 22.67 54.82 -24.62
N LEU A 553 23.89 54.28 -24.48
CA LEU A 553 24.98 54.52 -25.44
C LEU A 553 24.62 54.03 -26.85
N LEU A 554 23.93 52.89 -26.96
CA LEU A 554 23.45 52.37 -28.23
C LEU A 554 22.45 53.33 -28.89
N SER A 555 21.48 53.85 -28.13
CA SER A 555 20.53 54.85 -28.61
C SER A 555 21.23 56.16 -29.05
N ASP A 556 22.22 56.61 -28.30
CA ASP A 556 23.04 57.77 -28.66
C ASP A 556 23.81 57.53 -29.98
N ALA A 557 24.34 56.32 -30.19
CA ALA A 557 25.04 55.94 -31.41
C ALA A 557 24.12 55.89 -32.64
N GLU A 558 22.89 55.39 -32.49
CA GLU A 558 21.86 55.43 -33.55
C GLU A 558 21.55 56.87 -33.99
N GLY A 559 21.45 57.81 -33.05
CA GLY A 559 21.27 59.23 -33.37
C GLY A 559 22.46 59.85 -34.12
N ARG A 560 23.69 59.41 -33.82
CA ARG A 560 24.91 59.85 -34.55
C ARG A 560 24.94 59.30 -35.98
N GLU A 561 24.49 58.07 -36.17
CA GLU A 561 24.49 57.40 -37.47
C GLU A 561 23.51 58.08 -38.42
N GLN A 562 22.31 58.42 -37.93
CA GLN A 562 21.31 59.17 -38.69
C GLN A 562 21.89 60.49 -39.22
N ARG A 563 22.64 61.24 -38.38
CA ARG A 563 23.32 62.46 -38.82
C ARG A 563 24.40 62.20 -39.87
N LEU A 564 25.25 61.19 -39.67
CA LEU A 564 26.26 60.84 -40.66
C LEU A 564 25.61 60.44 -42.00
N GLN A 565 24.50 59.70 -41.96
CA GLN A 565 23.77 59.31 -43.16
C GLN A 565 23.17 60.52 -43.89
N GLU A 566 22.58 61.47 -43.14
CA GLU A 566 22.08 62.73 -43.69
C GLU A 566 23.19 63.56 -44.37
N LEU A 567 24.39 63.63 -43.76
CA LEU A 567 25.55 64.31 -44.34
C LEU A 567 26.06 63.62 -45.61
N LEU A 568 26.07 62.29 -45.63
CA LEU A 568 26.48 61.51 -46.80
C LEU A 568 25.55 61.74 -48.00
N GLU A 569 24.24 61.71 -47.76
CA GLU A 569 23.22 61.85 -48.80
C GLU A 569 23.10 63.29 -49.30
N THR A 570 23.08 64.26 -48.39
CA THR A 570 22.75 65.66 -48.71
C THR A 570 23.96 66.47 -49.17
N GLN A 571 25.13 66.27 -48.56
CA GLN A 571 26.28 67.17 -48.71
C GLN A 571 27.41 66.54 -49.54
N PHE A 572 27.75 65.28 -49.27
CA PHE A 572 28.82 64.58 -49.99
C PHE A 572 28.45 64.19 -51.42
N LYS A 573 27.28 63.56 -51.64
CA LYS A 573 26.84 63.09 -52.97
C LYS A 573 26.25 64.19 -53.85
N GLY A 574 25.50 65.13 -53.27
CA GLY A 574 24.67 66.07 -54.04
C GLY A 574 25.31 67.42 -54.41
N GLN A 575 26.32 67.89 -53.67
CA GLN A 575 26.81 69.28 -53.84
C GLN A 575 28.27 69.43 -54.22
N LEU A 576 29.17 68.57 -53.74
CA LEU A 576 30.61 68.78 -53.88
C LEU A 576 31.23 68.04 -55.07
N GLU A 577 30.85 66.77 -55.30
CA GLU A 577 31.43 65.98 -56.38
C GLU A 577 31.07 66.55 -57.76
N ASP A 578 29.83 67.00 -57.93
CA ASP A 578 29.34 67.63 -59.16
C ASP A 578 29.90 69.05 -59.35
N LYS A 579 29.93 69.89 -58.30
CA LYS A 579 30.53 71.23 -58.39
C LYS A 579 32.04 71.20 -58.68
N VAL A 580 32.77 70.23 -58.14
CA VAL A 580 34.20 70.06 -58.41
C VAL A 580 34.42 69.57 -59.85
N LYS A 581 33.61 68.61 -60.35
CA LYS A 581 33.63 68.17 -61.76
C LYS A 581 33.29 69.31 -62.72
N ASP A 582 32.28 70.11 -62.41
CA ASP A 582 31.83 71.22 -63.26
C ASP A 582 32.83 72.37 -63.29
N LYS A 583 33.46 72.72 -62.16
CA LYS A 583 34.56 73.71 -62.14
C LYS A 583 35.81 73.21 -62.87
N LEU A 584 36.10 71.92 -62.85
CA LEU A 584 37.17 71.31 -63.65
C LEU A 584 36.92 71.43 -65.15
N LYS A 585 35.67 71.20 -65.59
CA LYS A 585 35.27 71.46 -66.98
C LYS A 585 35.41 72.94 -67.35
N GLY A 586 35.05 73.86 -66.44
CA GLY A 586 35.17 75.30 -66.67
C GLY A 586 36.61 75.83 -66.72
N LEU A 587 37.53 75.29 -65.90
CA LEU A 587 38.96 75.68 -65.88
C LEU A 587 39.79 75.03 -67.00
N LEU A 588 39.41 73.84 -67.48
CA LEU A 588 40.08 73.15 -68.60
C LEU A 588 39.45 73.48 -69.96
N GLY A 589 38.20 73.93 -70.00
CA GLY A 589 37.45 74.26 -71.22
C GLY A 589 37.57 75.70 -71.71
N GLY A 590 38.43 76.52 -71.10
CA GLY A 590 38.67 77.90 -71.51
C GLY A 590 39.63 78.03 -72.69
N ASN A 591 39.21 77.58 -73.88
CA ASN A 591 39.59 78.12 -75.20
C ASN A 591 38.72 77.46 -76.28
N GLU A 592 37.51 77.97 -76.46
CA GLU A 592 37.02 78.58 -77.71
C GLU A 592 35.73 79.37 -77.45
#